data_AF-A0A509L4T5-F1
#
_entry.id   AF-A0A509L4T5-F1
#
_cell.length_a   1.000
_cell.length_b   1.000
_cell.length_c   1.000
_cell.angle_alpha   90.00
_cell.angle_beta   90.00
_cell.angle_gamma   90.00
#
_symmetry.space_group_name_H-M   'P 1'
#
loop_
_entity.id
_entity.type
_entity.pdbx_description
1 polymer ?
#
loop_
_entity_poly.entity_id
_entity_poly.type
_entity_poly.pdbx_seq_one_letter_code
_entity_poly.pdbx_strand_id
1 'polypeptide(L)'
;MEPVPCANCSTFFVPRNKCQMFCSKPGCQRVRKSLWQKQKLATDPEYKEGQRLAQKKWLQNNPGYWKDYRRKNPEKADRNRSLQKIRNMKTRCDQIVSTVSKTIGIAKMDARKSREYSLFGQYWLVPAVAKMDAVKIFIASVPVNSP
;
A
#
# COMPACT_ATOMS: atom_id res chain seq x y z
N MET A 1 -1.96 2.12 -36.63
CA MET A 1 -1.52 1.00 -35.78
C MET A 1 -2.78 0.32 -35.27
N GLU A 2 -2.78 -1.01 -35.20
CA GLU A 2 -3.89 -1.76 -34.62
C GLU A 2 -4.09 -1.39 -33.13
N PRO A 3 -5.32 -1.43 -32.60
CA PRO A 3 -5.57 -1.25 -31.18
C PRO A 3 -4.85 -2.32 -30.35
N VAL A 4 -4.13 -1.90 -29.31
CA VAL A 4 -3.42 -2.79 -28.39
C VAL A 4 -3.97 -2.64 -26.96
N PRO A 5 -3.97 -3.70 -26.14
CA PRO A 5 -4.42 -3.62 -24.76
C PRO A 5 -3.41 -2.87 -23.88
N CYS A 6 -3.89 -1.99 -23.00
CA CYS A 6 -3.02 -1.31 -22.03
C CYS A 6 -2.55 -2.25 -20.92
N ALA A 7 -1.24 -2.30 -20.68
CA ALA A 7 -0.64 -3.14 -19.64
C ALA A 7 -1.09 -2.84 -18.19
N ASN A 8 -1.76 -1.70 -17.94
CA ASN A 8 -2.25 -1.34 -16.60
C ASN A 8 -3.77 -1.49 -16.44
N CYS A 9 -4.56 -1.02 -17.39
CA CYS A 9 -6.02 -0.99 -17.26
C CYS A 9 -6.75 -1.93 -18.24
N SER A 10 -6.00 -2.69 -19.04
CA SER A 10 -6.49 -3.63 -20.06
C SER A 10 -7.43 -3.06 -21.13
N THR A 11 -7.74 -1.77 -21.08
CA THR A 11 -8.50 -1.07 -22.13
C THR A 11 -7.67 -1.03 -23.41
N PHE A 12 -8.27 -1.41 -24.53
CA PHE A 12 -7.67 -1.23 -25.85
C PHE A 12 -7.51 0.25 -26.19
N PHE A 13 -6.39 0.60 -26.80
CA PHE A 13 -6.11 1.94 -27.28
C PHE A 13 -5.26 1.88 -28.55
N VAL A 14 -5.34 2.92 -29.38
CA VAL A 14 -4.48 3.04 -30.56
C VAL A 14 -3.14 3.65 -30.14
N PRO A 15 -2.02 2.92 -30.27
CA PRO A 15 -0.70 3.41 -29.87
C PRO A 15 -0.18 4.45 -30.87
N ARG A 16 0.54 5.47 -30.37
CA ARG A 16 1.19 6.48 -31.22
C ARG A 16 2.52 5.99 -31.80
N ASN A 17 3.17 5.05 -31.13
CA ASN A 17 4.39 4.40 -31.59
C ASN A 17 4.36 2.90 -31.25
N LYS A 18 5.17 2.10 -31.95
CA LYS A 18 5.17 0.63 -31.82
C LYS A 18 5.51 0.13 -30.41
N CYS A 19 6.20 0.94 -29.61
CA CYS A 19 6.65 0.60 -28.26
C CYS A 19 5.70 1.11 -27.15
N GLN A 20 4.56 1.71 -27.50
CA GLN A 20 3.65 2.27 -26.50
C GLN A 20 2.80 1.16 -25.86
N MET A 21 3.15 0.76 -24.64
CA MET A 21 2.46 -0.28 -23.87
C MET A 21 1.32 0.22 -22.95
N PHE A 22 1.25 1.54 -22.73
CA PHE A 22 0.28 2.16 -21.81
C PHE A 22 -0.56 3.21 -22.53
N CYS A 23 -1.87 3.21 -22.26
CA CYS A 23 -2.78 4.22 -22.78
C CYS A 23 -2.49 5.60 -22.15
N SER A 24 -3.01 6.68 -22.75
CA SER A 24 -2.75 8.06 -22.32
C SER A 24 -3.42 8.45 -20.99
N LYS A 25 -4.21 7.57 -20.36
CA LYS A 25 -4.87 7.85 -19.08
C LYS A 25 -3.83 8.19 -18.00
N PRO A 26 -4.04 9.25 -17.18
CA PRO A 26 -3.05 9.69 -16.18
C PRO A 26 -2.64 8.60 -15.19
N GLY A 27 -3.57 7.72 -14.78
CA GLY A 27 -3.26 6.59 -13.91
C GLY A 27 -2.27 5.61 -14.54
N CYS A 28 -2.50 5.22 -15.80
CA CYS A 28 -1.63 4.30 -16.54
C CYS A 28 -0.26 4.93 -16.82
N GLN A 29 -0.21 6.23 -17.11
CA GLN A 29 1.05 6.94 -17.31
C GLN A 29 1.87 7.08 -16.02
N ARG A 30 1.22 7.26 -14.86
CA ARG A 30 1.91 7.21 -13.56
C ARG A 30 2.56 5.84 -13.31
N VAL A 31 1.84 4.76 -13.60
CA VAL A 31 2.36 3.39 -13.47
C VAL A 31 3.53 3.16 -14.42
N ARG A 32 3.42 3.55 -15.69
CA ARG A 32 4.53 3.47 -16.66
C ARG A 32 5.79 4.18 -16.16
N LYS A 33 5.66 5.43 -15.71
CA LYS A 33 6.79 6.23 -15.19
C LYS A 33 7.40 5.58 -13.94
N SER A 34 6.57 5.03 -13.05
CA SER A 34 7.04 4.33 -11.86
C SER A 34 7.82 3.06 -12.21
N LEU A 35 7.34 2.25 -13.15
CA LEU A 35 8.03 1.04 -13.60
C LEU A 35 9.36 1.38 -14.26
N TRP A 36 9.38 2.36 -15.16
CA TRP A 36 10.61 2.84 -15.79
C TRP A 36 11.62 3.30 -14.74
N GLN A 37 11.19 4.10 -13.74
CA GLN A 37 12.08 4.58 -12.70
C GLN A 37 12.64 3.44 -11.85
N LYS A 38 11.80 2.46 -11.48
CA LYS A 38 12.24 1.26 -10.74
C LYS A 38 13.28 0.46 -11.52
N GLN A 39 13.01 0.21 -12.80
CA GLN A 39 13.93 -0.50 -13.68
C GLN A 39 15.25 0.26 -13.80
N LYS A 40 15.19 1.58 -14.06
CA LYS A 40 16.39 2.41 -14.16
C LYS A 40 17.22 2.41 -12.88
N LEU A 41 16.60 2.58 -11.70
CA LEU A 41 17.32 2.49 -10.44
C LEU A 41 17.93 1.12 -10.16
N ALA A 42 17.39 0.04 -10.75
CA ALA A 42 17.91 -1.31 -10.59
C ALA A 42 19.05 -1.63 -11.59
N THR A 43 18.95 -1.15 -12.82
CA THR A 43 19.90 -1.50 -13.90
C THR A 43 21.04 -0.51 -14.06
N ASP A 44 20.89 0.73 -13.59
CA ASP A 44 21.76 1.87 -13.90
C ASP A 44 22.34 2.47 -12.59
N PRO A 45 23.55 2.02 -12.16
CA PRO A 45 24.18 2.47 -10.92
C PRO A 45 24.53 3.96 -10.93
N GLU A 46 24.94 4.50 -12.08
CA GLU A 46 25.29 5.91 -12.23
C GLU A 46 24.06 6.80 -12.04
N TYR A 47 22.93 6.41 -12.66
CA TYR A 47 21.66 7.09 -12.45
C TYR A 47 21.23 7.10 -10.97
N LYS A 48 21.44 5.99 -10.27
CA LYS A 48 21.12 5.87 -8.84
C LYS A 48 21.99 6.78 -7.97
N GLU A 49 23.30 6.83 -8.21
CA GLU A 49 24.20 7.73 -7.47
C GLU A 49 23.93 9.20 -7.79
N GLY A 50 23.65 9.54 -9.05
CA GLY A 50 23.24 10.88 -9.45
C GLY A 50 21.99 11.37 -8.72
N GLN A 51 20.96 10.52 -8.63
CA GLN A 51 19.75 10.78 -7.82
C GLN A 51 20.10 11.04 -6.35
N ARG A 52 20.96 10.21 -5.75
CA ARG A 52 21.37 10.35 -4.35
C ARG A 52 22.11 11.66 -4.10
N LEU A 53 23.05 12.02 -4.96
CA LEU A 53 23.81 13.27 -4.86
C LEU A 53 22.91 14.49 -5.05
N ALA A 54 22.00 14.46 -6.02
CA ALA A 54 21.03 15.53 -6.24
C ALA A 54 20.13 15.72 -5.01
N GLN A 55 19.62 14.63 -4.43
CA GLN A 55 18.83 14.68 -3.21
C GLN A 55 19.63 15.26 -2.02
N LYS A 56 20.90 14.84 -1.87
CA LYS A 56 21.79 15.37 -0.81
C LYS A 56 22.01 16.87 -0.97
N LYS A 57 22.36 17.33 -2.18
CA LYS A 57 22.53 18.76 -2.48
C LYS A 57 21.24 19.55 -2.21
N TRP A 58 20.09 19.01 -2.62
CA TRP A 58 18.82 19.67 -2.38
C TRP A 58 18.51 19.80 -0.89
N LEU A 59 18.76 18.76 -0.08
CA LEU A 59 18.58 18.82 1.38
C LEU A 59 19.53 19.81 2.06
N GLN A 60 20.78 19.89 1.60
CA GLN A 60 21.75 20.88 2.09
C GLN A 60 21.32 22.31 1.79
N ASN A 61 20.77 22.54 0.60
CA ASN A 61 20.32 23.86 0.17
C ASN A 61 18.95 24.26 0.75
N ASN A 62 18.16 23.30 1.26
CA ASN A 62 16.81 23.53 1.77
C ASN A 62 16.63 22.98 3.20
N PRO A 63 17.43 23.46 4.17
CA PRO A 63 17.30 23.03 5.55
C PRO A 63 15.91 23.39 6.10
N GLY A 64 15.29 22.49 6.86
CA GLY A 64 13.98 22.74 7.47
C GLY A 64 12.77 22.65 6.52
N TYR A 65 12.97 22.55 5.20
CA TYR A 65 11.87 22.56 4.22
C TYR A 65 10.73 21.60 4.58
N TRP A 66 11.03 20.33 4.92
CA TRP A 66 9.99 19.35 5.24
C TRP A 66 9.22 19.65 6.52
N LYS A 67 9.83 20.36 7.48
CA LYS A 67 9.16 20.82 8.69
C LYS A 67 8.16 21.93 8.32
N ASP A 68 8.61 22.89 7.53
CA ASP A 68 7.77 24.01 7.07
C ASP A 68 6.65 23.57 6.15
N TYR A 69 6.95 22.68 5.19
CA TYR A 69 5.96 22.11 4.29
C TYR A 69 4.84 21.41 5.05
N ARG A 70 5.18 20.59 6.08
CA ARG A 70 4.17 19.91 6.91
C ARG A 70 3.36 20.88 7.75
N ARG A 71 3.99 21.91 8.32
CA ARG A 71 3.29 22.99 9.06
C ARG A 71 2.30 23.74 8.17
N LYS A 72 2.68 24.01 6.92
CA LYS A 72 1.81 24.67 5.92
C LYS A 72 0.72 23.76 5.33
N ASN A 73 0.88 22.44 5.43
CA ASN A 73 -0.04 21.46 4.84
C ASN A 73 -0.45 20.38 5.87
N PRO A 74 -1.12 20.76 6.99
CA PRO A 74 -1.42 19.84 8.09
C PRO A 74 -2.31 18.68 7.64
N GLU A 75 -3.36 18.95 6.86
CA GLU A 75 -4.27 17.93 6.34
C GLU A 75 -3.54 16.83 5.53
N LYS A 76 -2.63 17.23 4.63
CA LYS A 76 -1.83 16.29 3.85
C LYS A 76 -0.85 15.51 4.74
N ALA A 77 -0.27 16.17 5.74
CA ALA A 77 0.65 15.53 6.67
C ALA A 77 -0.06 14.45 7.49
N ASP A 78 -1.27 14.74 7.99
CA ASP A 78 -2.06 13.81 8.80
C ASP A 78 -2.60 12.65 7.98
N ARG A 79 -3.13 12.91 6.77
CA ARG A 79 -3.51 11.84 5.84
C ARG A 79 -2.33 10.91 5.54
N ASN A 80 -1.16 11.47 5.23
CA ASN A 80 0.03 10.67 4.96
C ASN A 80 0.49 9.86 6.18
N ARG A 81 0.37 10.42 7.38
CA ARG A 81 0.68 9.72 8.64
C ARG A 81 -0.27 8.54 8.88
N SER A 82 -1.57 8.72 8.68
CA SER A 82 -2.57 7.65 8.80
C SER A 82 -2.34 6.54 7.78
N LEU A 83 -2.09 6.89 6.51
CA LEU A 83 -1.76 5.90 5.47
C LEU A 83 -0.44 5.17 5.75
N GLN A 84 0.54 5.84 6.36
CA GLN A 84 1.79 5.19 6.78
C GLN A 84 1.53 4.16 7.90
N LYS A 85 0.65 4.45 8.86
CA LYS A 85 0.26 3.49 9.90
C LYS A 85 -0.37 2.23 9.28
N ILE A 86 -1.30 2.40 8.35
CA ILE A 86 -1.94 1.28 7.64
C ILE A 86 -0.91 0.46 6.87
N ARG A 87 0.02 1.10 6.15
CA ARG A 87 1.09 0.40 5.42
C ARG A 87 2.00 -0.38 6.37
N ASN A 88 2.44 0.24 7.47
CA ASN A 88 3.30 -0.42 8.46
C ASN A 88 2.59 -1.62 9.11
N MET A 89 1.29 -1.50 9.40
CA MET A 89 0.48 -2.59 9.93
C MET A 89 0.41 -3.76 8.94
N LYS A 90 0.10 -3.48 7.66
CA LYS A 90 0.06 -4.49 6.61
C LYS A 90 1.41 -5.22 6.47
N THR A 91 2.51 -4.47 6.45
CA THR A 91 3.86 -5.04 6.38
C THR A 91 4.15 -5.97 7.56
N ARG A 92 3.74 -5.59 8.79
CA ARG A 92 3.85 -6.47 9.97
C ARG A 92 2.99 -7.73 9.84
N CYS A 93 1.76 -7.61 9.36
CA CYS A 93 0.91 -8.77 9.10
C CYS A 93 1.54 -9.70 8.05
N ASP A 94 2.06 -9.17 6.95
CA ASP A 94 2.72 -9.95 5.90
C ASP A 94 3.98 -10.67 6.44
N GLN A 95 4.72 -10.02 7.35
CA GLN A 95 5.89 -10.59 8.03
C GLN A 95 5.51 -11.67 9.05
N ILE A 96 4.42 -11.48 9.79
CA ILE A 96 3.87 -12.50 10.70
C ILE A 96 3.39 -13.68 9.87
N VAL A 97 2.63 -13.47 8.79
CA VAL A 97 2.19 -14.53 7.88
C VAL A 97 3.39 -15.25 7.28
N SER A 98 4.40 -14.54 6.79
CA SER A 98 5.62 -15.18 6.24
C SER A 98 6.39 -15.97 7.29
N THR A 99 6.52 -15.45 8.52
CA THR A 99 7.17 -16.16 9.62
C THR A 99 6.37 -17.39 10.01
N VAL A 100 5.06 -17.25 10.21
CA VAL A 100 4.14 -18.34 10.53
C VAL A 100 4.15 -19.39 9.42
N SER A 101 4.15 -19.01 8.14
CA SER A 101 4.30 -19.93 7.01
C SER A 101 5.66 -20.64 6.96
N LYS A 102 6.75 -19.98 7.40
CA LYS A 102 8.06 -20.64 7.57
C LYS A 102 8.08 -21.59 8.77
N THR A 103 7.35 -21.29 9.85
CA THR A 103 7.24 -22.15 11.03
C THR A 103 6.26 -23.31 10.83
N ILE A 104 5.23 -23.15 9.99
CA ILE A 104 4.29 -24.21 9.53
C ILE A 104 4.95 -25.06 8.41
N GLY A 105 6.27 -25.26 8.48
CA GLY A 105 6.96 -26.32 7.75
C GLY A 105 6.86 -27.69 8.43
N ILE A 106 6.18 -27.76 9.59
CA ILE A 106 5.80 -29.02 10.23
C ILE A 106 4.34 -29.26 9.88
N ALA A 107 4.10 -30.15 8.92
CA ALA A 107 2.76 -30.56 8.55
C ALA A 107 2.01 -31.10 9.78
N LYS A 108 1.03 -30.35 10.27
CA LYS A 108 -0.15 -30.93 10.92
C LYS A 108 -1.31 -30.72 9.96
N MET A 109 -1.71 -31.81 9.33
CA MET A 109 -2.88 -31.89 8.47
C MET A 109 -4.13 -31.63 9.29
N ASP A 110 -4.56 -30.39 9.41
CA ASP A 110 -5.95 -30.04 9.70
C ASP A 110 -6.22 -28.70 9.04
N ALA A 111 -6.82 -28.74 7.85
CA ALA A 111 -7.20 -27.56 7.10
C ALA A 111 -8.18 -26.72 7.94
N ARG A 112 -7.76 -25.51 8.36
CA ARG A 112 -8.70 -24.52 8.90
C ARG A 112 -9.65 -24.12 7.78
N LYS A 113 -10.88 -24.63 7.80
CA LYS A 113 -11.98 -24.14 6.95
C LYS A 113 -12.11 -22.63 7.16
N SER A 114 -12.24 -21.87 6.08
CA SER A 114 -12.59 -20.45 6.15
C SER A 114 -13.96 -20.34 6.80
N ARG A 115 -14.02 -20.08 8.10
CA ARG A 115 -15.26 -19.71 8.76
C ARG A 115 -15.68 -18.37 8.17
N GLU A 116 -16.85 -18.35 7.53
CA GLU A 116 -17.66 -17.15 7.44
C GLU A 116 -18.00 -16.76 8.89
N TYR A 117 -17.21 -15.88 9.48
CA TYR A 117 -17.52 -15.36 10.80
C TYR A 117 -18.69 -14.39 10.65
N SER A 118 -19.93 -14.85 10.90
CA SER A 118 -20.94 -13.92 11.43
C SER A 118 -20.40 -13.47 12.79
N LEU A 119 -19.96 -12.21 12.89
CA LEU A 119 -19.46 -11.60 14.13
C LEU A 119 -20.63 -11.41 15.12
N PHE A 120 -21.27 -12.51 15.53
CA PHE A 120 -22.38 -12.52 16.46
C PHE A 120 -21.88 -12.99 17.83
N GLY A 121 -22.00 -12.14 18.85
CA GLY A 121 -21.62 -12.51 20.21
C GLY A 121 -21.04 -11.38 21.07
N GLN A 122 -20.58 -11.75 22.26
CA GLN A 122 -19.95 -10.86 23.23
C GLN A 122 -18.46 -10.72 22.95
N TYR A 123 -17.99 -9.49 22.84
CA TYR A 123 -16.60 -9.14 22.60
C TYR A 123 -16.11 -8.14 23.65
N TRP A 124 -14.81 -8.16 23.90
CA TRP A 124 -14.14 -7.16 24.73
C TRP A 124 -13.32 -6.25 23.83
N LEU A 125 -13.62 -4.96 23.86
CA LEU A 125 -12.86 -3.94 23.17
C LEU A 125 -11.74 -3.48 24.10
N VAL A 126 -10.53 -3.95 23.82
CA VAL A 126 -9.32 -3.64 24.60
C VAL A 126 -8.55 -2.52 23.91
N PRO A 127 -8.42 -1.34 24.53
CA PRO A 127 -7.68 -0.22 23.95
C PRO A 127 -6.19 -0.56 23.79
N ALA A 128 -5.61 -0.24 22.64
CA ALA A 128 -4.20 -0.52 22.34
C ALA A 128 -3.19 0.29 23.20
N VAL A 129 -3.69 1.23 24.00
CA VAL A 129 -2.90 1.99 24.99
C VAL A 129 -3.33 1.50 26.37
N ALA A 130 -2.38 0.89 27.09
CA ALA A 130 -2.58 0.03 28.28
C ALA A 130 -3.11 0.73 29.55
N LYS A 131 -3.83 1.85 29.42
CA LYS A 131 -4.33 2.66 30.56
C LYS A 131 -5.84 2.91 30.51
N MET A 132 -6.59 2.09 29.76
CA MET A 132 -8.04 2.16 29.76
C MET A 132 -8.63 0.77 29.94
N ASP A 133 -9.70 0.68 30.72
CA ASP A 133 -10.42 -0.56 30.99
C ASP A 133 -11.08 -1.11 29.72
N ALA A 134 -11.14 -2.44 29.62
CA ALA A 134 -11.77 -3.11 28.48
C ALA A 134 -13.30 -2.91 28.51
N VAL A 135 -13.88 -2.54 27.38
CA VAL A 135 -15.34 -2.34 27.25
C VAL A 135 -15.99 -3.58 26.67
N LYS A 136 -17.01 -4.12 27.34
CA LYS A 136 -17.80 -5.25 26.82
C LYS A 136 -18.79 -4.75 25.78
N ILE A 137 -18.75 -5.29 24.57
CA ILE A 137 -19.68 -4.98 23.49
C ILE A 137 -20.35 -6.26 22.96
N PHE A 138 -21.58 -6.15 22.48
CA PHE A 138 -22.30 -7.23 21.82
C PHE A 138 -22.49 -6.86 20.36
N ILE A 139 -21.98 -7.69 19.44
CA ILE A 139 -22.15 -7.49 18.01
C ILE A 139 -23.25 -8.44 17.54
N ALA A 140 -24.23 -7.92 16.83
CA ALA A 140 -25.29 -8.69 16.20
C ALA A 140 -25.37 -8.36 14.70
N SER A 141 -25.39 -9.38 13.85
CA SER A 141 -25.67 -9.23 12.42
C SER A 141 -27.17 -9.26 12.20
N VAL A 142 -27.77 -8.14 11.80
CA VAL A 142 -29.17 -8.13 11.33
C VAL A 142 -29.15 -8.57 9.87
N PRO A 143 -29.81 -9.68 9.49
CA PRO A 143 -29.97 -10.00 8.08
C PRO A 143 -30.81 -8.91 7.41
N VAL A 144 -30.25 -8.29 6.38
CA VAL A 144 -31.02 -7.41 5.50
C VAL A 144 -31.94 -8.32 4.69
N ASN A 145 -33.21 -8.39 5.07
CA ASN A 145 -34.24 -8.98 4.23
C ASN A 145 -34.40 -8.07 3.01
N SER A 146 -33.79 -8.44 1.88
CA SER A 146 -34.09 -7.81 0.60
C SER A 146 -35.49 -8.26 0.15
N PRO A 147 -36.32 -7.34 -0.37
CA PRO A 147 -37.68 -7.62 -0.83
C PRO A 147 -37.73 -8.53 -2.06
#